data_AF-A0A240BQ08-F1
#
_entry.id   AF-A0A240BQ08-F1
#
_cell.length_a   1.000
_cell.length_b   1.000
_cell.length_c   1.000
_cell.angle_alpha   90.00
_cell.angle_beta   90.00
_cell.angle_gamma   90.00
#
_symmetry.space_group_name_H-M   'P 1'
#
loop_
_entity.id
_entity.type
_entity.pdbx_description
1 polymer ?
#
loop_
_entity_poly.entity_id
_entity_poly.type
_entity_poly.pdbx_seq_one_letter_code
_entity_poly.pdbx_strand_id
1 'polypeptide(L)' 'MHHLADMPEAGKAHFHDLGEEIRSFPYASHRIYYRSRPAGITVLAVLHQAMVPHRHLEQRL' A
#
# COMPACT_ATOMS: atom_id res chain seq x y z
N MET A 1 -17.70 -1.00 -7.43
CA MET A 1 -16.22 -0.94 -7.51
C MET A 1 -15.79 -0.25 -6.23
N HIS A 2 -15.07 -0.92 -5.31
CA HIS A 2 -14.67 -0.27 -4.06
C HIS A 2 -13.45 0.61 -4.31
N HIS A 3 -13.57 1.91 -4.07
CA HIS A 3 -12.45 2.83 -4.18
C HIS A 3 -11.63 2.77 -2.89
N LEU A 4 -10.31 2.67 -3.04
CA LEU A 4 -9.36 2.62 -1.92
C LEU A 4 -9.57 3.76 -0.89
N ALA A 5 -9.94 4.96 -1.36
CA ALA A 5 -10.13 6.11 -0.49
C ALA A 5 -11.34 6.01 0.44
N ASP A 6 -12.36 5.23 0.07
CA ASP A 6 -13.62 5.12 0.83
C ASP A 6 -13.48 4.17 2.03
N MET A 7 -12.60 3.17 1.92
CA MET A 7 -12.40 2.14 2.94
C MET A 7 -10.92 1.71 3.00
N PRO A 8 -10.02 2.60 3.44
CA PRO A 8 -8.58 2.36 3.40
C PRO A 8 -8.12 1.23 4.34
N GLU A 9 -8.91 0.84 5.33
CA GLU A 9 -8.68 -0.33 6.17
C GLU A 9 -9.02 -1.67 5.50
N ALA A 10 -9.56 -1.67 4.27
CA ALA A 10 -9.83 -2.89 3.51
C ALA A 10 -8.57 -3.51 2.88
N GLY A 11 -7.51 -2.73 2.69
CA GLY A 11 -6.28 -3.22 2.05
C GLY A 11 -5.48 -4.16 2.94
N LYS A 12 -4.77 -5.11 2.33
CA LYS A 12 -3.91 -6.08 3.03
C LYS A 12 -2.80 -5.37 3.81
N ALA A 13 -2.71 -5.61 5.11
CA ALA A 13 -1.63 -5.10 5.95
C ALA A 13 -0.35 -5.93 5.82
N HIS A 14 0.81 -5.28 5.96
CA HIS A 14 2.15 -5.88 5.80
C HIS A 14 3.01 -5.74 7.08
N PHE A 15 2.39 -5.92 8.25
CA PHE A 15 3.02 -5.71 9.55
C PHE A 15 4.35 -6.48 9.72
N HIS A 16 4.45 -7.69 9.19
CA HIS A 16 5.63 -8.55 9.32
C HIS A 16 6.66 -8.38 8.20
N ASP A 17 6.27 -7.80 7.06
CA ASP A 17 7.08 -7.87 5.83
C ASP A 17 7.62 -6.50 5.39
N LEU A 18 6.87 -5.42 5.62
CA LEU A 18 7.21 -4.08 5.11
C LEU A 18 7.23 -3.01 6.20
N GLY A 19 6.74 -3.32 7.40
CA GLY A 19 6.71 -2.44 8.55
C GLY A 19 5.30 -2.10 9.02
N GLU A 20 5.23 -1.51 10.22
CA GLU A 20 3.98 -1.09 10.83
C GLU A 20 3.25 -0.07 9.93
N GLU A 21 1.93 -0.19 9.89
CA GLU A 21 1.01 0.73 9.20
C GLU A 21 1.04 0.70 7.66
N ILE A 22 1.88 -0.12 7.01
CA ILE A 22 1.84 -0.29 5.55
C ILE A 22 0.73 -1.25 5.15
N ARG A 23 -0.13 -0.76 4.25
CA ARG A 23 -1.20 -1.51 3.61
C ARG A 23 -1.04 -1.51 2.10
N SER A 24 -1.78 -2.39 1.45
CA SER A 24 -1.78 -2.50 0.01
C SER A 24 -3.14 -2.78 -0.59
N PHE A 25 -3.40 -2.26 -1.78
CA PHE A 25 -4.61 -2.50 -2.55
C PHE A 25 -4.26 -2.95 -3.98
N PRO A 26 -4.85 -4.05 -4.49
CA PRO A 26 -4.63 -4.49 -5.86
C PRO A 26 -5.43 -3.65 -6.85
N TYR A 27 -4.83 -3.31 -7.99
CA TYR A 27 -5.52 -2.67 -9.10
C TYR A 27 -4.90 -3.11 -10.44
N ALA A 28 -5.65 -3.90 -11.21
CA ALA A 28 -5.17 -4.56 -12.43
C ALA A 28 -3.83 -5.30 -12.16
N SER A 29 -2.79 -5.04 -12.95
CA SER A 29 -1.46 -5.63 -12.80
C SER A 29 -0.57 -4.94 -11.74
N HIS A 30 -1.11 -3.97 -11.01
CA HIS A 30 -0.39 -3.15 -10.06
C HIS A 30 -0.92 -3.29 -8.65
N ARG A 31 -0.10 -2.86 -7.70
CA ARG A 31 -0.40 -2.82 -6.29
C ARG A 31 -0.03 -1.45 -5.73
N ILE A 32 -1.00 -0.81 -5.09
CA ILE A 32 -0.86 0.49 -4.45
C ILE A 32 -0.46 0.23 -2.99
N TYR A 33 0.67 0.76 -2.56
CA TYR A 33 1.15 0.72 -1.17
C TYR A 33 0.89 2.05 -0.52
N TYR A 34 0.31 2.03 0.68
CA TYR A 34 -0.12 3.25 1.35
C TYR A 34 -0.13 3.07 2.87
N ARG A 35 -0.16 4.20 3.57
CA ARG A 35 -0.48 4.28 5.01
C ARG A 35 -1.87 4.89 5.16
N SER A 36 -2.67 4.34 6.06
CA SER A 36 -3.93 4.96 6.48
C SER A 36 -3.66 5.95 7.61
N ARG A 37 -4.22 7.15 7.51
CA ARG A 37 -4.06 8.27 8.45
C ARG A 37 -5.43 8.88 8.74
N PRO A 38 -5.64 9.58 9.87
CA PRO A 38 -6.92 10.21 10.17
C PRO A 38 -7.40 11.19 9.08
N ALA A 39 -6.48 11.84 8.37
CA ALA A 39 -6.79 12.78 7.29
C ALA A 39 -6.91 12.14 5.89
N GLY A 40 -6.84 10.81 5.77
CA GLY A 40 -6.92 10.08 4.50
C GLY A 40 -5.79 9.07 4.32
N ILE A 41 -5.28 8.93 3.09
CA ILE A 41 -4.20 8.00 2.77
C ILE A 41 -2.96 8.72 2.26
N THR A 42 -1.79 8.19 2.61
CA THR A 42 -0.52 8.55 1.99
C THR A 42 -0.08 7.41 1.09
N VAL A 43 -0.07 7.64 -0.22
CA VAL A 43 0.44 6.66 -1.20
C VAL A 43 1.97 6.68 -1.17
N LEU A 44 2.58 5.53 -0.86
CA LEU A 44 4.03 5.35 -0.80
C LEU A 44 4.59 4.95 -2.17
N ALA A 45 3.91 4.03 -2.85
CA ALA A 45 4.32 3.55 -4.16
C ALA A 45 3.16 2.87 -4.90
N VAL A 46 3.22 2.89 -6.23
CA VAL A 46 2.44 2.02 -7.11
C VAL A 46 3.44 1.13 -7.82
N LEU A 47 3.38 -0.17 -7.56
CA LEU A 47 4.34 -1.13 -8.11
C LEU A 47 3.61 -2.14 -8.97
N HIS A 48 4.23 -2.58 -10.06
CA HIS A 48 3.77 -3.75 -10.80
C HIS A 48 3.88 -4.99 -9.89
N GLN A 49 2.97 -5.95 -10.02
CA GLN A 49 2.91 -7.14 -9.15
C GLN A 49 4.16 -8.03 -9.18
N ALA A 50 4.97 -7.92 -10.24
CA ALA A 50 6.24 -8.65 -10.36
C ALA A 50 7.42 -7.99 -9.61
N MET A 51 7.24 -6.79 -9.04
CA MET A 51 8.31 -6.05 -8.37
C MET A 51 8.44 -6.45 -6.89
N VAL A 52 9.68 -6.54 -6.41
CA VAL A 52 9.98 -6.85 -5.00
C VAL A 52 9.73 -5.60 -4.14
N PRO A 53 8.69 -5.56 -3.29
CA PRO A 53 8.21 -4.31 -2.71
C PRO A 53 9.21 -3.65 -1.76
N HIS A 54 9.91 -4.47 -0.98
CA HIS A 54 10.89 -4.02 0.01
C HIS A 54 11.94 -3.09 -0.62
N ARG A 55 12.52 -3.49 -1.77
CA ARG A 55 13.53 -2.72 -2.51
C ARG A 55 13.08 -1.32 -2.94
N HIS A 56 11.78 -1.12 -3.10
CA HIS A 56 11.21 0.14 -3.56
C HIS A 56 10.66 1.01 -2.43
N LEU A 57 10.33 0.39 -1.29
CA LEU A 57 9.78 1.09 -0.14
C LEU A 57 10.86 1.55 0.84
N GLU A 58 11.96 0.82 0.99
CA GLU A 58 13.07 1.22 1.90
C GLU A 58 13.55 2.66 1.69
N GLN A 59 13.54 3.15 0.45
CA GLN A 59 13.99 4.51 0.11
C GLN A 59 12.92 5.60 0.38
N ARG A 60 11.73 5.21 0.84
CA ARG A 60 10.54 6.08 0.96
C ARG A 60 9.91 6.04 2.34
N LEU A 61 10.46 5.24 3.25
CA LEU A 61 9.93 5.02 4.60
C LEU A 61 10.59 5.92 5.63
#